data_AF-A0A840BP41-F1
#
_entry.id   AF-A0A840BP41-F1
#
_cell.length_a   1.000
_cell.length_b   1.000
_cell.length_c   1.000
_cell.angle_alpha   90.00
_cell.angle_beta   90.00
_cell.angle_gamma   90.00
#
_symmetry.space_group_name_H-M   'P 1'
#
loop_
_entity.id
_entity.type
_entity.pdbx_description
1 polymer ?
#
loop_
_entity_poly.entity_id
_entity_poly.type
_entity_poly.pdbx_seq_one_letter_code
_entity_poly.pdbx_strand_id
1 'polypeptide(L)'
;MTPARILLAVVIAILLTWGVSVSRDLHRVALPFGTADLSSIKPKLDKLPKEERELVYGYVRRSKGDYLTPQFADPDEPFTARTVGEAIKLQRNFLKLMAERDAKQQARQAERDAAMAPLREALAVDLVKRELVPAGLVYKTQITDEMRAKRPVDEHEVLVTTYRVQNTSDTKIAELRATVDVKRLHKRESDFLPLDHCYITRAEPLEPGQEVEVRCSETRRAASDADRDYIAMPGSELLLVWEPKYIRFANGRELEFRD
;
A
#
# COMPACT_ATOMS: atom_id res chain seq x y z
N MET A 1 -33.90 20.20 66.21
CA MET A 1 -33.05 19.24 65.47
C MET A 1 -31.71 19.16 66.17
N THR A 2 -31.24 17.96 66.53
CA THR A 2 -29.91 17.79 67.13
C THR A 2 -28.81 18.02 66.09
N PRO A 3 -27.62 18.53 66.49
CA PRO A 3 -26.53 18.84 65.56
C PRO A 3 -26.11 17.64 64.70
N ALA A 4 -26.24 16.41 65.22
CA ALA A 4 -26.01 15.16 64.48
C ALA A 4 -26.94 14.97 63.26
N ARG A 5 -28.20 15.44 63.32
CA ARG A 5 -29.16 15.33 62.21
C ARG A 5 -28.87 16.32 61.08
N ILE A 6 -28.34 17.50 61.41
CA ILE A 6 -27.92 18.51 60.43
C ILE A 6 -26.69 18.01 59.67
N LEU A 7 -25.71 17.44 60.38
CA LEU A 7 -24.48 16.94 59.79
C LEU A 7 -24.75 15.74 58.85
N LEU A 8 -25.66 14.85 59.23
CA LEU A 8 -26.10 13.74 58.37
C LEU A 8 -26.80 14.23 57.08
N ALA A 9 -27.68 15.23 57.19
CA ALA A 9 -28.38 15.79 56.03
C ALA A 9 -27.42 16.48 55.05
N VAL A 10 -26.39 17.17 55.56
CA VAL A 10 -25.34 17.79 54.72
C VAL A 10 -24.50 16.72 54.00
N VAL A 11 -24.10 15.65 54.69
CA VAL A 11 -23.35 14.55 54.05
C VAL A 11 -24.18 13.88 52.96
N ILE A 12 -25.46 13.63 53.19
CA ILE A 12 -26.36 13.05 52.17
C ILE A 12 -26.52 14.00 50.98
N ALA A 13 -26.69 15.31 51.22
CA ALA A 13 -26.80 16.30 50.14
C ALA A 13 -25.51 16.39 49.30
N ILE A 14 -24.34 16.31 49.93
CA ILE A 14 -23.04 16.28 49.23
C ILE A 14 -22.91 15.00 48.40
N LEU A 15 -23.27 13.84 48.96
CA LEU A 15 -23.24 12.57 48.23
C LEU A 15 -24.22 12.53 47.05
N LEU A 16 -25.41 13.13 47.20
CA LEU A 16 -26.41 13.23 46.13
C LEU A 16 -25.97 14.18 45.02
N THR A 17 -25.44 15.35 45.36
CA THR A 17 -24.93 16.32 44.37
C THR A 17 -23.71 15.79 43.63
N TRP A 18 -22.81 15.09 44.33
CA TRP A 18 -21.66 14.41 43.73
C TRP A 18 -22.08 13.21 42.87
N GLY A 19 -23.06 12.42 43.31
CA GLY A 19 -23.63 11.32 42.51
C GLY A 19 -24.28 11.81 41.22
N VAL A 20 -25.01 12.94 41.28
CA VAL A 20 -25.63 13.57 40.09
C VAL A 20 -24.56 14.13 39.14
N SER A 21 -23.51 14.77 39.64
CA SER A 21 -22.45 15.30 38.77
C SER A 21 -21.66 14.19 38.08
N VAL A 22 -21.33 13.11 38.80
CA VAL A 22 -20.66 11.92 38.23
C VAL A 22 -21.56 11.20 37.21
N SER A 23 -22.87 11.16 37.43
CA SER A 23 -23.82 10.55 36.48
C SER A 23 -23.98 11.33 35.16
N ARG A 24 -23.61 12.62 35.17
CA ARG A 24 -23.71 13.53 34.00
C ARG A 24 -22.43 13.58 33.17
N ASP A 25 -21.33 13.00 33.64
CA ASP A 25 -20.07 12.97 32.91
C ASP A 25 -20.17 11.99 31.71
N LEU A 26 -20.34 12.56 30.52
CA LEU A 26 -20.48 11.80 29.27
C LEU A 26 -19.25 10.95 28.95
N HIS A 27 -18.06 11.31 29.48
CA HIS A 27 -16.83 10.56 29.27
C HIS A 27 -16.74 9.29 30.10
N ARG A 28 -17.50 9.19 31.20
CA ARG A 28 -17.53 8.00 32.07
C ARG A 28 -18.56 6.96 31.64
N VAL A 29 -19.32 7.23 30.58
CA VAL A 29 -20.28 6.29 30.03
C VAL A 29 -19.54 5.02 29.60
N ALA A 30 -19.95 3.88 30.15
CA ALA A 30 -19.39 2.58 29.79
C ALA A 30 -19.71 2.26 28.33
N LEU A 31 -18.73 1.68 27.62
CA LEU A 31 -18.94 1.15 26.29
C LEU A 31 -19.58 -0.25 26.38
N PRO A 32 -20.48 -0.59 25.45
CA PRO A 32 -20.96 -1.96 25.34
C PRO A 32 -19.83 -2.85 24.83
N PHE A 33 -19.43 -3.84 25.62
CA PHE A 33 -18.37 -4.79 25.24
C PHE A 33 -18.91 -5.91 24.37
N GLY A 34 -18.06 -6.39 23.44
CA GLY A 34 -18.37 -7.52 22.57
C GLY A 34 -19.34 -7.18 21.45
N THR A 35 -19.59 -5.90 21.20
CA THR A 35 -20.43 -5.44 20.09
C THR A 35 -20.00 -4.07 19.59
N ALA A 36 -20.06 -3.88 18.27
CA ALA A 36 -19.88 -2.57 17.65
C ALA A 36 -21.17 -1.70 17.72
N ASP A 37 -22.28 -2.26 18.20
CA ASP A 37 -23.55 -1.56 18.31
C ASP A 37 -23.57 -0.61 19.51
N LEU A 38 -23.66 0.69 19.22
CA LEU A 38 -23.71 1.76 20.23
C LEU A 38 -25.13 2.27 20.50
N SER A 39 -26.16 1.60 19.98
CA SER A 39 -27.57 2.02 20.13
C SER A 39 -27.97 2.23 21.59
N SER A 40 -27.46 1.38 22.50
CA SER A 40 -27.73 1.45 23.95
C SER A 40 -27.22 2.73 24.62
N ILE A 41 -26.17 3.35 24.09
CA ILE A 41 -25.57 4.58 24.63
C ILE A 41 -25.74 5.80 23.70
N LYS A 42 -26.40 5.62 22.55
CA LYS A 42 -26.57 6.66 21.52
C LYS A 42 -27.13 7.98 22.07
N PRO A 43 -28.15 8.02 22.95
CA PRO A 43 -28.67 9.29 23.48
C PRO A 43 -27.64 10.08 24.29
N LYS A 44 -26.64 9.39 24.86
CA LYS A 44 -25.53 10.02 25.59
C LYS A 44 -24.44 10.48 24.62
N LEU A 45 -24.14 9.69 23.59
CA LEU A 45 -23.20 10.08 22.53
C LEU A 45 -23.69 11.28 21.73
N ASP A 46 -24.99 11.40 21.50
CA ASP A 46 -25.58 12.53 20.76
C ASP A 46 -25.39 13.88 21.49
N LYS A 47 -25.11 13.85 22.79
CA LYS A 47 -24.79 15.03 23.61
C LYS A 47 -23.30 15.41 23.60
N LEU A 48 -22.44 14.53 23.09
CA LEU A 48 -21.02 14.85 22.91
C LEU A 48 -20.83 15.79 21.71
N PRO A 49 -19.76 16.63 21.74
CA PRO A 49 -19.30 17.34 20.56
C PRO A 49 -19.11 16.38 19.38
N LYS A 50 -19.39 16.85 18.16
CA LYS A 50 -19.31 16.03 16.95
C LYS A 50 -17.94 15.35 16.80
N GLU A 51 -16.87 16.10 17.02
CA GLU A 51 -15.48 15.62 16.91
C GLU A 51 -15.20 14.45 17.88
N GLU A 52 -15.66 14.55 19.13
CA GLU A 52 -15.46 13.50 20.12
C GLU A 52 -16.31 12.27 19.84
N ARG A 53 -17.52 12.48 19.32
CA ARG A 53 -18.40 11.41 18.87
C ARG A 53 -17.77 10.60 17.73
N GLU A 54 -17.18 11.28 16.75
CA GLU A 54 -16.45 10.62 15.66
C GLU A 54 -15.25 9.82 16.17
N LEU A 55 -14.57 10.29 17.22
CA LEU A 55 -13.47 9.54 17.84
C LEU A 55 -13.96 8.24 18.49
N VAL A 56 -15.11 8.27 19.17
CA VAL A 56 -15.73 7.04 19.72
C VAL A 56 -16.10 6.07 18.60
N TYR A 57 -16.77 6.54 17.55
CA TYR A 57 -17.13 5.69 16.41
C TYR A 57 -15.90 5.14 15.67
N GLY A 58 -14.84 5.95 15.53
CA GLY A 58 -13.56 5.53 14.97
C GLY A 58 -12.90 4.41 15.77
N TYR A 59 -12.93 4.51 17.10
CA TYR A 59 -12.41 3.48 17.99
C TYR A 59 -13.18 2.17 17.84
N VAL A 60 -14.51 2.22 17.99
CA VAL A 60 -15.38 1.03 17.99
C VAL A 60 -15.35 0.32 16.64
N ARG A 61 -15.23 1.08 15.54
CA ARG A 61 -15.07 0.50 14.20
C ARG A 61 -13.74 -0.24 14.04
N ARG A 62 -12.64 0.26 14.61
CA ARG A 62 -11.33 -0.41 14.57
C ARG A 62 -11.30 -1.64 15.48
N SER A 63 -11.81 -1.52 16.71
CA SER A 63 -11.86 -2.65 17.64
C SER A 63 -12.98 -3.64 17.32
N LYS A 64 -13.92 -3.31 16.43
CA LYS A 64 -15.16 -4.06 16.17
C LYS A 64 -16.00 -4.30 17.43
N GLY A 65 -15.83 -3.48 18.47
CA GLY A 65 -16.47 -3.66 19.78
C GLY A 65 -15.70 -4.59 20.74
N ASP A 66 -14.53 -5.09 20.33
CA ASP A 66 -13.70 -5.94 21.18
C ASP A 66 -13.09 -5.15 22.33
N TYR A 67 -12.97 -5.84 23.46
CA TYR A 67 -12.25 -5.39 24.64
C TYR A 67 -11.21 -6.43 25.00
N LEU A 68 -9.95 -6.02 25.01
CA LEU A 68 -8.83 -6.82 25.45
C LEU A 68 -8.35 -6.33 26.82
N THR A 69 -7.97 -7.26 27.70
CA THR A 69 -7.25 -6.84 28.90
C THR A 69 -5.86 -6.33 28.49
N PRO A 70 -5.24 -5.42 29.26
CA PRO A 70 -3.96 -4.82 28.89
C PRO A 70 -2.82 -5.82 28.60
N GLN A 71 -2.90 -7.04 29.14
CA GLN A 71 -1.92 -8.10 28.91
C GLN A 71 -2.00 -8.73 27.51
N PHE A 72 -3.17 -8.67 26.87
CA PHE A 72 -3.40 -9.22 25.53
C PHE A 72 -3.55 -8.13 24.46
N ALA A 73 -3.53 -6.86 24.87
CA ALA A 73 -3.64 -5.73 23.97
C ALA A 73 -2.29 -5.41 23.34
N ASP A 74 -2.30 -5.06 22.05
CA ASP A 74 -1.13 -4.49 21.39
C ASP A 74 -0.72 -3.19 22.11
N PRO A 75 0.55 -3.04 22.55
CA PRO A 75 1.01 -1.81 23.20
C PRO A 75 0.83 -0.54 22.35
N ASP A 76 0.95 -0.67 21.03
CA ASP A 76 0.84 0.45 20.09
C ASP A 76 -0.63 0.72 19.70
N GLU A 77 -1.48 -0.32 19.72
CA GLU A 77 -2.89 -0.24 19.34
C GLU A 77 -3.83 -0.90 20.36
N PRO A 78 -3.86 -0.41 21.63
CA PRO A 78 -4.55 -1.15 22.67
C PRO A 78 -6.08 -1.03 22.56
N PHE A 79 -6.77 -2.16 22.46
CA PHE A 79 -8.24 -2.24 22.52
C PHE A 79 -8.75 -2.39 23.96
N THR A 80 -8.36 -1.45 24.83
CA THR A 80 -8.58 -1.54 26.28
C THR A 80 -9.61 -0.54 26.84
N ALA A 81 -10.33 0.20 26.00
CA ALA A 81 -11.29 1.20 26.47
C ALA A 81 -12.49 0.54 27.14
N ARG A 82 -12.80 0.96 28.37
CA ARG A 82 -14.04 0.61 29.08
C ARG A 82 -15.09 1.69 28.98
N THR A 83 -14.66 2.91 28.75
CA THR A 83 -15.51 4.11 28.74
C THR A 83 -15.33 4.93 27.47
N VAL A 84 -16.30 5.81 27.21
CA VAL A 84 -16.25 6.77 26.11
C VAL A 84 -14.98 7.64 26.16
N GLY A 85 -14.60 8.14 27.34
CA GLY A 85 -13.41 8.96 27.51
C GLY A 85 -12.10 8.22 27.21
N GLU A 86 -12.02 6.94 27.60
CA GLU A 86 -10.87 6.10 27.26
C GLU A 86 -10.81 5.82 25.76
N ALA A 87 -11.94 5.53 25.11
CA ALA A 87 -11.99 5.33 23.65
C ALA A 87 -11.57 6.59 22.89
N ILE A 88 -12.02 7.77 23.33
CA ILE A 88 -11.59 9.06 22.75
C ILE A 88 -10.08 9.22 22.87
N LYS A 89 -9.51 8.98 24.06
CA LYS A 89 -8.07 9.11 24.31
C LYS A 89 -7.26 8.15 23.43
N LEU A 90 -7.65 6.88 23.39
CA LEU A 90 -6.98 5.85 22.59
C LEU A 90 -7.11 6.12 21.10
N GLN A 91 -8.27 6.61 20.64
CA GLN A 91 -8.46 6.98 19.24
C GLN A 91 -7.58 8.17 18.84
N ARG A 92 -7.50 9.21 19.67
CA ARG A 92 -6.63 10.37 19.38
C ARG A 92 -5.17 9.95 19.26
N ASN A 93 -4.69 9.09 20.17
CA ASN A 93 -3.33 8.57 20.12
C ASN A 93 -3.08 7.73 18.86
N PHE A 94 -4.02 6.84 18.50
CA PHE A 94 -3.94 6.05 17.28
C PHE A 94 -3.87 6.94 16.02
N LEU A 95 -4.73 7.95 15.90
CA LEU A 95 -4.72 8.86 14.75
C LEU A 95 -3.40 9.64 14.66
N LYS A 96 -2.85 10.07 15.80
CA LYS A 96 -1.54 10.71 15.84
C LYS A 96 -0.43 9.76 15.37
N LEU A 97 -0.42 8.52 15.86
CA LEU A 97 0.55 7.50 15.47
C LEU A 97 0.47 7.18 13.97
N MET A 98 -0.75 7.04 13.43
CA MET A 98 -0.97 6.83 12.00
C MET A 98 -0.47 8.01 11.17
N ALA A 99 -0.80 9.24 11.56
CA ALA A 99 -0.30 10.42 10.85
C ALA A 99 1.24 10.50 10.85
N GLU A 100 1.89 10.12 11.96
CA GLU A 100 3.35 10.06 12.03
C GLU A 100 3.93 8.93 11.16
N ARG A 101 3.30 7.76 11.14
CA ARG A 101 3.70 6.63 10.28
C ARG A 101 3.54 6.98 8.80
N ASP A 102 2.42 7.58 8.43
CA ASP A 102 2.12 8.01 7.06
C ASP A 102 3.10 9.11 6.61
N ALA A 103 3.37 10.10 7.46
CA ALA A 103 4.35 11.14 7.16
C ALA A 103 5.77 10.56 6.96
N LYS A 104 6.18 9.60 7.80
CA LYS A 104 7.47 8.90 7.62
C LYS A 104 7.50 8.07 6.34
N GLN A 105 6.40 7.42 5.98
CA GLN A 105 6.32 6.63 4.75
C GLN A 105 6.36 7.53 3.52
N GLN A 106 5.63 8.65 3.52
CA GLN A 106 5.67 9.65 2.46
C GLN A 106 7.06 10.27 2.31
N ALA A 107 7.72 10.60 3.43
CA ALA A 107 9.09 11.11 3.40
C ALA A 107 10.06 10.09 2.78
N ARG A 108 10.01 8.82 3.21
CA ARG A 108 10.82 7.76 2.61
C ARG A 108 10.53 7.56 1.13
N GLN A 109 9.27 7.60 0.73
CA GLN A 109 8.90 7.46 -0.69
C GLN A 109 9.46 8.63 -1.52
N ALA A 110 9.35 9.86 -1.01
CA ALA A 110 9.92 11.04 -1.66
C ALA A 110 11.45 10.98 -1.76
N GLU A 111 12.13 10.50 -0.72
CA GLU A 111 13.57 10.27 -0.74
C GLU A 111 13.97 9.21 -1.78
N ARG A 112 13.24 8.09 -1.86
CA ARG A 112 13.45 7.05 -2.87
C ARG A 112 13.24 7.60 -4.29
N ASP A 113 12.16 8.34 -4.52
CA ASP A 113 11.86 8.92 -5.83
C ASP A 113 12.89 9.98 -6.23
N ALA A 114 13.38 10.79 -5.29
CA ALA A 114 14.46 11.75 -5.53
C ALA A 114 15.80 11.05 -5.85
N ALA A 115 16.12 9.96 -5.15
CA ALA A 115 17.32 9.17 -5.42
C ALA A 115 17.27 8.46 -6.79
N MET A 116 16.08 8.04 -7.23
CA MET A 116 15.87 7.45 -8.56
C MET A 116 15.77 8.49 -9.68
N ALA A 117 15.51 9.76 -9.39
CA ALA A 117 15.27 10.79 -10.41
C ALA A 117 16.40 10.91 -11.46
N PRO A 118 17.71 10.91 -11.11
CA PRO A 118 18.79 10.98 -12.09
C PRO A 118 18.83 9.76 -13.03
N LEU A 119 18.47 8.58 -12.51
CA LEU A 119 18.39 7.36 -13.31
C LEU A 119 17.17 7.42 -14.25
N ARG A 120 16.05 7.96 -13.78
CA ARG A 120 14.82 8.17 -14.56
C ARG A 120 14.94 9.25 -15.62
N GLU A 121 15.83 10.20 -15.44
CA GLU A 121 16.16 11.20 -16.46
C GLU A 121 17.01 10.62 -17.59
N ALA A 122 17.88 9.65 -17.30
CA ALA A 122 18.79 9.04 -18.27
C ALA A 122 18.18 7.88 -19.07
N LEU A 123 17.10 7.28 -18.57
CA LEU A 123 16.45 6.13 -19.17
C LEU A 123 14.93 6.33 -19.18
N ALA A 124 14.27 6.00 -20.28
CA ALA A 124 12.82 5.88 -20.31
C ALA A 124 12.41 4.44 -20.61
N VAL A 125 11.28 4.01 -20.04
CA VAL A 125 10.72 2.68 -20.25
C VAL A 125 9.22 2.80 -20.50
N ASP A 126 8.76 2.24 -21.62
CA ASP A 126 7.36 2.22 -22.02
C ASP A 126 6.88 0.79 -22.26
N LEU A 127 5.61 0.53 -21.96
CA LEU A 127 4.94 -0.72 -22.29
C LEU A 127 4.46 -0.66 -23.75
N VAL A 128 5.02 -1.50 -24.62
CA VAL A 128 4.71 -1.52 -26.06
C VAL A 128 3.62 -2.52 -26.39
N LYS A 129 3.78 -3.76 -25.91
CA LYS A 129 2.96 -4.88 -26.35
C LYS A 129 2.82 -5.93 -25.26
N ARG A 130 1.65 -6.57 -25.22
CA ARG A 130 1.33 -7.73 -24.39
C ARG A 130 0.72 -8.77 -25.31
N GLU A 131 1.25 -9.99 -25.32
CA GLU A 131 0.78 -11.05 -26.21
C GLU A 131 1.04 -12.43 -25.63
N LEU A 132 0.32 -13.43 -26.16
CA LEU A 132 0.65 -14.83 -25.96
C LEU A 132 1.49 -15.33 -27.12
N VAL A 133 2.59 -16.01 -26.80
CA VAL A 133 3.53 -16.53 -27.78
C VAL A 133 3.90 -17.95 -27.36
N PRO A 134 4.06 -18.90 -28.29
CA PRO A 134 4.62 -20.21 -27.95
C PRO A 134 5.99 -20.07 -27.28
N ALA A 135 6.21 -20.78 -26.16
CA ALA A 135 7.43 -20.69 -25.35
C ALA A 135 8.72 -20.82 -26.19
N GLY A 136 8.71 -21.71 -27.19
CA GLY A 136 9.86 -21.92 -28.08
C GLY A 136 10.22 -20.75 -29.01
N LEU A 137 9.37 -19.71 -29.09
CA LEU A 137 9.52 -18.53 -29.96
C LEU A 137 9.89 -17.24 -29.21
N VAL A 138 9.95 -17.23 -27.87
CA VAL A 138 10.15 -15.99 -27.08
C VAL A 138 11.48 -15.29 -27.41
N TYR A 139 12.59 -16.04 -27.41
CA TYR A 139 13.95 -15.50 -27.58
C TYR A 139 14.54 -15.69 -28.98
N LYS A 140 13.78 -16.25 -29.92
CA LYS A 140 14.27 -16.48 -31.28
C LYS A 140 13.70 -15.39 -32.18
N THR A 141 14.49 -14.34 -32.38
CA THR A 141 14.14 -13.16 -33.17
C THR A 141 13.85 -13.46 -34.64
N GLN A 142 14.32 -14.60 -35.18
CA GLN A 142 13.99 -15.06 -36.53
C GLN A 142 14.05 -16.60 -36.57
N ILE A 143 12.92 -17.28 -36.41
CA ILE A 143 12.84 -18.69 -36.82
C ILE A 143 12.37 -18.67 -38.27
N THR A 144 13.26 -19.00 -39.21
CA THR A 144 12.85 -19.34 -40.58
C THR A 144 12.04 -20.64 -40.54
N ASP A 145 11.10 -20.83 -41.46
CA ASP A 145 10.26 -22.04 -41.50
C ASP A 145 11.10 -23.35 -41.53
N GLU A 146 12.32 -23.28 -42.08
CA GLU A 146 13.30 -24.38 -42.08
C GLU A 146 13.81 -24.77 -40.68
N MET A 147 13.89 -23.83 -39.73
CA MET A 147 14.29 -24.11 -38.34
C MET A 147 13.14 -24.69 -37.51
N ARG A 148 11.87 -24.38 -37.84
CA ARG A 148 10.69 -25.04 -37.23
C ARG A 148 10.64 -26.53 -37.56
N ALA A 149 11.03 -26.90 -38.78
CA ALA A 149 10.98 -28.30 -39.24
C ALA A 149 11.98 -29.23 -38.54
N LYS A 150 13.05 -28.72 -37.91
CA LYS A 150 14.16 -29.53 -37.37
C LYS A 150 14.13 -29.76 -35.85
N ARG A 151 13.30 -29.04 -35.09
CA ARG A 151 13.13 -29.25 -33.64
C ARG A 151 11.68 -29.00 -33.26
N PRO A 152 11.04 -29.87 -32.45
CA PRO A 152 9.72 -29.56 -31.90
C PRO A 152 9.83 -28.24 -31.13
N VAL A 153 9.08 -27.24 -31.59
CA VAL A 153 8.90 -25.99 -30.87
C VAL A 153 7.99 -26.30 -29.71
N ASP A 154 8.35 -25.82 -28.51
CA ASP A 154 7.42 -25.91 -27.39
C ASP A 154 6.22 -25.00 -27.67
N GLU A 155 5.07 -25.62 -27.89
CA GLU A 155 3.85 -24.96 -28.39
C GLU A 155 3.00 -24.35 -27.28
N HIS A 156 3.29 -24.62 -26.00
CA HIS A 156 2.49 -24.01 -24.94
C HIS A 156 2.65 -22.48 -24.97
N GLU A 157 1.52 -21.79 -24.91
CA GLU A 157 1.49 -20.33 -24.91
C GLU A 157 2.02 -19.80 -23.58
N VAL A 158 2.85 -18.77 -23.65
CA VAL A 158 3.33 -18.01 -22.50
C VAL A 158 3.05 -16.53 -22.70
N LEU A 159 2.83 -15.81 -21.60
CA LEU A 159 2.71 -14.36 -21.63
C LEU A 159 4.07 -13.77 -22.00
N VAL A 160 4.07 -12.87 -23.00
CA VAL A 160 5.21 -12.04 -23.35
C VAL A 160 4.79 -10.58 -23.27
N THR A 161 5.50 -9.83 -22.43
CA THR A 161 5.38 -8.38 -22.36
C THR A 161 6.62 -7.75 -22.97
N THR A 162 6.40 -6.82 -23.89
CA THR A 162 7.47 -6.09 -24.59
C THR A 162 7.51 -4.66 -24.09
N TYR A 163 8.69 -4.27 -23.62
CA TYR A 163 8.99 -2.93 -23.15
C TYR A 163 9.93 -2.25 -24.13
N ARG A 164 9.73 -0.95 -24.36
CA ARG A 164 10.69 -0.11 -25.08
C ARG A 164 11.54 0.60 -24.06
N VAL A 165 12.84 0.44 -24.19
CA VAL A 165 13.84 1.10 -23.36
C VAL A 165 14.56 2.13 -24.22
N GLN A 166 14.58 3.38 -23.78
CA GLN A 166 15.21 4.48 -24.50
C GLN A 166 16.31 5.10 -23.64
N ASN A 167 17.48 5.33 -24.24
CA ASN A 167 18.49 6.21 -23.65
C ASN A 167 18.09 7.66 -23.90
N THR A 168 17.60 8.34 -22.88
CA THR A 168 17.18 9.75 -22.93
C THR A 168 18.31 10.72 -22.56
N SER A 169 19.46 10.19 -22.12
CA SER A 169 20.64 11.00 -21.84
C SER A 169 21.41 11.38 -23.11
N ASP A 170 22.29 12.37 -22.97
CA ASP A 170 23.27 12.77 -23.99
C ASP A 170 24.49 11.85 -24.09
N THR A 171 24.57 10.85 -23.21
CA THR A 171 25.75 9.99 -23.05
C THR A 171 25.40 8.55 -23.37
N LYS A 172 26.29 7.85 -24.08
CA LYS A 172 26.13 6.42 -24.35
C LYS A 172 26.05 5.62 -23.05
N ILE A 173 25.02 4.78 -22.93
CA ILE A 173 24.85 3.82 -21.83
C ILE A 173 25.55 2.52 -22.23
N ALA A 174 26.45 2.04 -21.39
CA ALA A 174 27.19 0.80 -21.61
C ALA A 174 26.53 -0.41 -20.93
N GLU A 175 25.90 -0.21 -19.76
CA GLU A 175 25.18 -1.24 -19.04
C GLU A 175 23.99 -0.61 -18.29
N LEU A 176 22.86 -1.33 -18.22
CA LEU A 176 21.73 -0.93 -17.41
C LEU A 176 21.06 -2.12 -16.72
N ARG A 177 20.48 -1.85 -15.55
CA ARG A 177 19.60 -2.76 -14.82
C ARG A 177 18.37 -2.01 -14.32
N ALA A 178 17.20 -2.54 -14.58
CA ALA A 178 15.94 -1.97 -14.15
C ALA A 178 14.93 -3.07 -13.83
N THR A 179 13.97 -2.76 -12.96
CA THR A 179 12.79 -3.58 -12.73
C THR A 179 11.55 -2.86 -13.22
N VAL A 180 10.62 -3.60 -13.79
CA VAL A 180 9.36 -3.08 -14.32
C VAL A 180 8.22 -3.92 -13.78
N ASP A 181 7.29 -3.27 -13.10
CA ASP A 181 6.02 -3.81 -12.64
C ASP A 181 4.88 -3.21 -13.44
N VAL A 182 3.92 -4.05 -13.83
CA VAL A 182 2.65 -3.58 -14.38
C VAL A 182 1.55 -3.80 -13.35
N LYS A 183 0.85 -2.73 -12.96
CA LYS A 183 -0.21 -2.74 -11.95
C LYS A 183 -1.52 -2.21 -12.55
N ARG A 184 -2.64 -2.38 -11.83
CA ARG A 184 -3.93 -1.76 -12.19
C ARG A 184 -4.01 -0.34 -11.63
N LEU A 185 -4.43 0.63 -12.45
CA LEU A 185 -4.45 2.07 -12.10
C LEU A 185 -5.49 2.43 -11.01
N HIS A 186 -6.50 1.59 -10.75
CA HIS A 186 -7.68 1.94 -9.92
C HIS A 186 -8.02 0.95 -8.80
N LYS A 187 -7.10 0.11 -8.35
CA LYS A 187 -7.33 -0.74 -7.17
C LYS A 187 -6.60 -0.21 -5.93
N ARG A 188 -7.23 -0.39 -4.76
CA ARG A 188 -6.66 -0.04 -3.45
C ARG A 188 -5.29 -0.71 -3.28
N GLU A 189 -4.39 -0.07 -2.54
CA GLU A 189 -3.03 -0.57 -2.20
C GLU A 189 -2.96 -2.03 -1.77
N SER A 190 -4.08 -2.64 -1.31
CA SER A 190 -4.16 -4.04 -0.89
C SER A 190 -4.01 -5.09 -1.99
N ASP A 191 -4.14 -4.73 -3.28
CA ASP A 191 -3.84 -5.64 -4.40
C ASP A 191 -2.35 -5.49 -4.80
N PHE A 192 -1.45 -5.84 -3.88
CA PHE A 192 0.01 -5.64 -4.00
C PHE A 192 0.70 -6.45 -5.11
N LEU A 193 0.00 -7.40 -5.74
CA LEU A 193 0.62 -8.27 -6.74
C LEU A 193 0.63 -7.59 -8.10
N PRO A 194 1.81 -7.39 -8.72
CA PRO A 194 1.87 -6.91 -10.09
C PRO A 194 1.21 -7.93 -11.03
N LEU A 195 0.55 -7.42 -12.09
CA LEU A 195 0.02 -8.22 -13.18
C LEU A 195 1.13 -8.89 -13.97
N ASP A 196 2.26 -8.20 -14.08
CA ASP A 196 3.48 -8.70 -14.71
C ASP A 196 4.70 -8.04 -14.06
N HIS A 197 5.81 -8.77 -14.02
CA HIS A 197 7.07 -8.32 -13.44
C HIS A 197 8.23 -8.68 -14.38
N CYS A 198 9.10 -7.72 -14.66
CA CYS A 198 10.28 -7.93 -15.47
C CYS A 198 11.56 -7.35 -14.84
N TYR A 199 12.62 -8.16 -14.86
CA TYR A 199 13.99 -7.73 -14.67
C TYR A 199 14.64 -7.46 -16.03
N ILE A 200 14.96 -6.21 -16.31
CA ILE A 200 15.71 -5.80 -17.50
C ILE A 200 17.18 -5.69 -17.10
N THR A 201 18.03 -6.57 -17.65
CA THR A 201 19.49 -6.45 -17.56
C THR A 201 20.04 -6.44 -18.97
N ARG A 202 20.84 -5.42 -19.29
CA ARG A 202 21.42 -5.27 -20.62
C ARG A 202 22.86 -4.78 -20.51
N ALA A 203 23.76 -5.49 -21.19
CA ALA A 203 25.18 -5.15 -21.29
C ALA A 203 25.56 -4.66 -22.70
N GLU A 204 24.62 -4.72 -23.66
CA GLU A 204 24.78 -4.13 -24.97
C GLU A 204 24.58 -2.61 -24.90
N PRO A 205 25.50 -1.82 -25.48
CA PRO A 205 25.40 -0.37 -25.39
C PRO A 205 24.15 0.21 -26.07
N LEU A 206 23.65 1.32 -25.52
CA LEU A 206 22.64 2.18 -26.13
C LEU A 206 23.24 3.57 -26.41
N GLU A 207 23.21 3.98 -27.67
CA GLU A 207 23.57 5.34 -28.08
C GLU A 207 22.53 6.36 -27.56
N PRO A 208 22.91 7.64 -27.39
CA PRO A 208 21.95 8.71 -27.06
C PRO A 208 20.76 8.73 -28.02
N GLY A 209 19.54 8.78 -27.46
CA GLY A 209 18.28 8.75 -28.22
C GLY A 209 17.90 7.38 -28.78
N GLN A 210 18.75 6.36 -28.66
CA GLN A 210 18.46 5.03 -29.18
C GLN A 210 17.37 4.34 -28.35
N GLU A 211 16.45 3.67 -29.05
CA GLU A 211 15.41 2.84 -28.49
C GLU A 211 15.70 1.36 -28.77
N VAL A 212 15.34 0.49 -27.83
CA VAL A 212 15.38 -0.96 -28.02
C VAL A 212 14.18 -1.62 -27.36
N GLU A 213 13.65 -2.66 -27.99
CA GLU A 213 12.59 -3.47 -27.42
C GLU A 213 13.18 -4.65 -26.63
N VAL A 214 12.68 -4.82 -25.41
CA VAL A 214 13.05 -5.90 -24.49
C VAL A 214 11.80 -6.73 -24.24
N ARG A 215 11.89 -8.03 -24.49
CA ARG A 215 10.80 -8.98 -24.26
C ARG A 215 11.03 -9.71 -22.94
N CYS A 216 10.01 -9.71 -22.09
CA CYS A 216 10.01 -10.40 -20.81
C CYS A 216 8.92 -11.48 -20.80
N SER A 217 9.27 -12.66 -20.29
CA SER A 217 8.37 -13.79 -20.23
C SER A 217 8.87 -14.83 -19.23
N GLU A 218 7.96 -15.43 -18.47
CA GLU A 218 8.22 -16.62 -17.67
C GLU A 218 7.96 -17.86 -18.55
N THR A 219 8.96 -18.26 -19.33
CA THR A 219 8.83 -19.35 -20.33
C THR A 219 8.49 -20.73 -19.76
N ARG A 220 8.54 -20.91 -18.44
CA ARG A 220 8.17 -22.17 -17.76
C ARG A 220 6.70 -22.21 -17.34
N ARG A 221 6.01 -21.07 -17.38
CA ARG A 221 4.64 -20.93 -16.89
C ARG A 221 3.71 -20.74 -18.09
N ALA A 222 2.89 -21.74 -18.35
CA ALA A 222 1.83 -21.62 -19.35
C ALA A 222 0.87 -20.47 -19.01
N ALA A 223 0.35 -19.85 -20.07
CA ALA A 223 -0.60 -18.76 -19.97
C ALA A 223 -1.88 -19.21 -19.24
N SER A 224 -2.27 -18.42 -18.26
CA SER A 224 -3.48 -18.55 -17.46
C SER A 224 -4.59 -17.63 -17.98
N ASP A 225 -5.82 -17.81 -17.49
CA ASP A 225 -6.92 -16.89 -17.78
C ASP A 225 -6.61 -15.46 -17.31
N ALA A 226 -5.89 -15.30 -16.19
CA ALA A 226 -5.45 -14.01 -15.71
C ALA A 226 -4.49 -13.30 -16.69
N ASP A 227 -3.65 -14.05 -17.41
CA ASP A 227 -2.78 -13.48 -18.45
C ASP A 227 -3.59 -13.04 -19.68
N ARG A 228 -4.62 -13.81 -20.05
CA ARG A 228 -5.54 -13.46 -21.14
C ARG A 228 -6.32 -12.18 -20.80
N ASP A 229 -6.81 -12.07 -19.57
CA ASP A 229 -7.45 -10.87 -19.05
C ASP A 229 -6.49 -9.67 -19.04
N TYR A 230 -5.23 -9.89 -18.62
CA TYR A 230 -4.21 -8.85 -18.65
C TYR A 230 -3.95 -8.34 -20.07
N ILE A 231 -3.85 -9.22 -21.07
CA ILE A 231 -3.64 -8.83 -22.47
C ILE A 231 -4.83 -8.03 -23.01
N ALA A 232 -6.05 -8.47 -22.70
CA ALA A 232 -7.28 -7.82 -23.16
C ALA A 232 -7.52 -6.44 -22.50
N MET A 233 -6.87 -6.15 -21.38
CA MET A 233 -7.08 -4.91 -20.63
C MET A 233 -6.64 -3.68 -21.43
N PRO A 234 -7.43 -2.59 -21.46
CA PRO A 234 -7.00 -1.33 -22.05
C PRO A 234 -5.73 -0.78 -21.37
N GLY A 235 -4.81 -0.20 -22.15
CA GLY A 235 -3.59 0.41 -21.59
C GLY A 235 -3.86 1.54 -20.60
N SER A 236 -5.00 2.23 -20.72
CA SER A 236 -5.46 3.27 -19.79
C SER A 236 -5.81 2.76 -18.39
N GLU A 237 -5.99 1.46 -18.21
CA GLU A 237 -6.24 0.83 -16.91
C GLU A 237 -4.95 0.32 -16.24
N LEU A 238 -3.81 0.44 -16.92
CA LEU A 238 -2.52 -0.01 -16.45
C LEU A 238 -1.69 1.14 -15.88
N LEU A 239 -0.96 0.82 -14.81
CA LEU A 239 0.09 1.66 -14.25
C LEU A 239 1.43 0.92 -14.44
N LEU A 240 2.32 1.53 -15.20
CA LEU A 240 3.70 1.07 -15.33
C LEU A 240 4.52 1.67 -14.19
N VAL A 241 5.00 0.83 -13.28
CA VAL A 241 5.92 1.24 -12.22
C VAL A 241 7.29 0.67 -12.57
N TRP A 242 8.24 1.54 -12.88
CA TRP A 242 9.57 1.11 -13.25
C TRP A 242 10.62 1.77 -12.34
N GLU A 243 11.62 0.96 -11.96
CA GLU A 243 12.68 1.33 -11.02
C GLU A 243 14.04 0.99 -11.65
N PRO A 244 14.75 1.99 -12.20
CA PRO A 244 16.12 1.79 -12.61
C PRO A 244 16.98 1.58 -11.37
N LYS A 245 17.78 0.51 -11.38
CA LYS A 245 18.66 0.16 -10.25
C LYS A 245 20.10 0.56 -10.54
N TYR A 246 20.53 0.50 -11.79
CA TYR A 246 21.91 0.76 -12.17
C TYR A 246 22.01 1.23 -13.62
N ILE A 247 22.84 2.25 -13.87
CA ILE A 247 23.24 2.69 -15.20
C ILE A 247 24.74 2.98 -15.17
N ARG A 248 25.50 2.34 -16.07
CA ARG A 248 26.89 2.69 -16.35
C ARG A 248 26.99 3.36 -17.71
N PHE A 249 27.56 4.55 -17.74
CA PHE A 249 27.83 5.29 -18.96
C PHE A 249 29.19 4.90 -19.55
N ALA A 250 29.35 5.08 -20.86
CA ALA A 250 30.61 4.79 -21.56
C ALA A 250 31.77 5.70 -21.12
N ASN A 251 31.48 6.85 -20.51
CA ASN A 251 32.49 7.75 -19.93
C ASN A 251 32.97 7.32 -18.52
N GLY A 252 32.50 6.18 -18.01
CA GLY A 252 32.86 5.64 -16.70
C GLY A 252 32.03 6.17 -15.52
N ARG A 253 31.08 7.09 -15.77
CA ARG A 253 30.11 7.51 -14.73
C ARG A 253 29.14 6.36 -14.44
N GLU A 254 28.81 6.18 -13.17
CA GLU A 254 27.84 5.20 -12.72
C GLU A 254 26.75 5.87 -11.87
N LEU A 255 25.52 5.45 -12.07
CA LEU A 255 24.38 5.78 -11.23
C LEU A 255 23.85 4.48 -10.66
N GLU A 256 23.63 4.44 -9.35
CA GLU A 256 23.13 3.26 -8.65
C GLU A 256 22.09 3.70 -7.62
N PHE A 257 20.94 3.01 -7.63
CA PHE A 257 19.94 3.12 -6.59
C PHE A 257 20.09 1.92 -5.65
N ARG A 258 20.48 2.20 -4.40
CA ARG A 258 20.53 1.21 -3.32
C ARG A 258 19.34 1.43 -2.41
N ASP A 259 18.51 0.41 -2.27
CA ASP A 259 17.32 0.39 -1.39
C ASP A 259 17.71 0.14 0.07
#